data_AF-A0A3C2C4J6-F1
#
_entry.id   AF-A0A3C2C4J6-F1
#
_cell.length_a   1.000
_cell.length_b   1.000
_cell.length_c   1.000
_cell.angle_alpha   90.00
_cell.angle_beta   90.00
_cell.angle_gamma   90.00
#
_symmetry.space_group_name_H-M   'P 1'
#
loop_
_entity.id
_entity.type
_entity.pdbx_description
1 polymer ?
#
loop_
_entity_poly.entity_id
_entity_poly.type
_entity_poly.pdbx_seq_one_letter_code
_entity_poly.pdbx_strand_id
1 'polypeptide(L)'
;IGNDEGVVTALLERDNLLRRSQKVIAANIDQLWLVVAIEPHYQFELIDRYLVVAENANLPINIVVNKIELSQKMDQIKYDFSMYESAGYSVHYLSVEAQTNIAELKALLNDKTHIFLGQSGVGKSSLINELIPDLNLRVNEISTKSKLGKHTTTNTTLYHIPSGGDLIDSPGIREFQLDDLTDKEILSGFREFKPFIGQCKFRNCAHINEPNCAIKQAVESGEIHTQRYQNYLNLIS
;
A
#
# COMPACT_ATOMS: atom_id res chain seq x y z
N ILE A 1 2.86 21.77 36.69
CA ILE A 1 2.81 21.77 35.22
C ILE A 1 3.81 22.82 34.79
N GLY A 2 4.95 22.40 34.24
CA GLY A 2 5.93 23.35 33.70
C GLY A 2 5.30 24.17 32.56
N ASN A 3 5.88 25.32 32.20
CA ASN A 3 5.32 26.21 31.18
C ASN A 3 5.06 25.57 29.81
N ASP A 4 5.59 24.36 29.54
CA ASP A 4 5.46 23.63 28.27
C ASP A 4 4.69 22.30 28.39
N GLU A 5 3.95 22.06 29.47
CA GLU A 5 3.16 20.84 29.67
C GLU A 5 1.66 21.10 29.50
N GLY A 6 0.99 20.28 28.67
CA GLY A 6 -0.46 20.29 28.48
C GLY A 6 -1.09 18.95 28.87
N VAL A 7 -2.41 18.93 29.05
CA VAL A 7 -3.18 17.71 29.33
C VAL A 7 -4.17 17.48 28.19
N VAL A 8 -4.15 16.28 27.61
CA VAL A 8 -5.18 15.85 26.65
C VAL A 8 -6.47 15.61 27.41
N THR A 9 -7.50 16.40 27.13
CA THR A 9 -8.79 16.35 27.85
C THR A 9 -9.84 15.49 27.17
N ALA A 10 -9.74 15.29 25.85
CA ALA A 10 -10.68 14.51 25.07
C ALA A 10 -10.02 13.91 23.82
N LEU A 11 -10.60 12.82 23.32
CA LEU A 11 -10.30 12.26 22.01
C LEU A 11 -11.52 12.46 21.13
N LEU A 12 -11.33 13.08 19.96
CA LEU A 12 -12.38 13.21 18.96
C LEU A 12 -12.62 11.87 18.25
N GLU A 13 -13.77 11.78 17.58
CA GLU A 13 -14.06 10.66 16.70
C GLU A 13 -13.00 10.57 15.58
N ARG A 14 -12.69 9.34 15.17
CA ARG A 14 -11.69 9.06 14.14
C ARG A 14 -12.39 8.67 12.86
N ASP A 15 -11.98 9.26 11.75
CA ASP A 15 -12.57 8.96 10.44
C ASP A 15 -12.25 7.54 9.99
N ASN A 16 -11.05 7.05 10.30
CA ASN A 16 -10.62 5.69 10.03
C ASN A 16 -9.51 5.23 10.98
N LEU A 17 -9.21 3.93 10.92
CA LEU A 17 -8.24 3.26 11.77
C LEU A 17 -7.43 2.24 10.98
N LEU A 18 -6.11 2.28 11.15
CA LEU A 18 -5.24 1.18 10.74
C LEU A 18 -4.85 0.36 11.96
N ARG A 19 -5.08 -0.97 11.88
CA ARG A 19 -4.88 -1.90 12.99
C ARG A 19 -3.91 -3.02 12.62
N ARG A 20 -3.22 -3.55 13.64
CA ARG A 20 -2.48 -4.81 13.59
C ARG A 20 -2.78 -5.63 14.83
N SER A 21 -3.23 -6.87 14.66
CA SER A 21 -3.54 -7.79 15.77
C SER A 21 -4.34 -7.10 16.89
N GLN A 22 -5.43 -6.42 16.49
CA GLN A 22 -6.35 -5.63 17.33
C GLN A 22 -5.81 -4.28 17.89
N LYS A 23 -4.51 -3.99 17.78
CA LYS A 23 -3.95 -2.70 18.21
C LYS A 23 -4.07 -1.65 17.11
N VAL A 24 -4.58 -0.47 17.46
CA VAL A 24 -4.56 0.71 16.57
C VAL A 24 -3.12 1.18 16.43
N ILE A 25 -2.64 1.26 15.19
CA ILE A 25 -1.28 1.77 14.89
C ILE A 25 -1.32 3.23 14.44
N ALA A 26 -2.36 3.60 13.70
CA ALA A 26 -2.60 4.94 13.18
C ALA A 26 -4.10 5.20 12.96
N ALA A 27 -4.49 6.46 12.86
CA ALA A 27 -5.86 6.91 12.65
C ALA A 27 -5.87 8.15 11.75
N ASN A 28 -7.04 8.47 11.18
CA ASN A 28 -7.26 9.66 10.33
C ASN A 28 -6.28 9.71 9.15
N ILE A 29 -6.15 8.59 8.45
CA ILE A 29 -5.28 8.42 7.29
C ILE A 29 -6.09 8.71 6.04
N ASP A 30 -5.64 9.62 5.19
CA ASP A 30 -6.32 9.88 3.93
C ASP A 30 -5.91 8.90 2.85
N GLN A 31 -4.61 8.58 2.76
CA GLN A 31 -4.06 7.78 1.65
C GLN A 31 -2.89 6.88 2.05
N LEU A 32 -2.88 5.67 1.50
CA LEU A 32 -1.75 4.75 1.52
C LEU A 32 -0.98 4.84 0.21
N TRP A 33 0.34 4.73 0.27
CA TRP A 33 1.22 4.69 -0.89
C TRP A 33 2.09 3.44 -0.82
N LEU A 34 1.79 2.46 -1.67
CA LEU A 34 2.59 1.26 -1.81
C LEU A 34 3.77 1.51 -2.72
N VAL A 35 4.96 1.62 -2.13
CA VAL A 35 6.22 1.78 -2.83
C VAL A 35 6.80 0.42 -3.18
N VAL A 36 6.92 0.14 -4.47
CA VAL A 36 7.69 -0.95 -5.05
C VAL A 36 8.85 -0.37 -5.87
N ALA A 37 9.76 -1.22 -6.33
CA ALA A 37 10.91 -0.75 -7.10
C ALA A 37 11.26 -1.69 -8.26
N ILE A 38 12.06 -1.20 -9.20
CA ILE A 38 12.71 -2.04 -10.21
C ILE A 38 13.68 -3.02 -9.54
N GLU A 39 14.36 -2.56 -8.47
CA GLU A 39 15.25 -3.40 -7.65
C GLU A 39 15.12 -3.06 -6.15
N PRO A 40 14.81 -4.03 -5.26
CA PRO A 40 14.45 -5.41 -5.56
C PRO A 40 13.21 -5.48 -6.45
N HIS A 41 13.17 -6.48 -7.33
CA HIS A 41 12.11 -6.61 -8.33
C HIS A 41 10.73 -6.70 -7.67
N TYR A 42 9.76 -5.97 -8.20
CA TYR A 42 8.40 -5.99 -7.70
C TYR A 42 7.78 -7.39 -7.81
N GLN A 43 6.96 -7.74 -6.83
CA GLN A 43 6.28 -9.03 -6.75
C GLN A 43 4.77 -8.78 -6.75
N PHE A 44 4.08 -9.19 -7.81
CA PHE A 44 2.65 -8.93 -7.98
C PHE A 44 1.81 -9.52 -6.85
N GLU A 45 2.11 -10.74 -6.40
CA GLU A 45 1.40 -11.36 -5.28
C GLU A 45 1.49 -10.50 -4.00
N LEU A 46 2.66 -9.90 -3.74
CA LEU A 46 2.82 -9.02 -2.60
C LEU A 46 2.10 -7.68 -2.78
N ILE A 47 2.10 -7.13 -3.99
CA ILE A 47 1.33 -5.92 -4.30
C ILE A 47 -0.15 -6.18 -4.01
N ASP A 48 -0.70 -7.25 -4.59
CA ASP A 48 -2.10 -7.64 -4.47
C ASP A 48 -2.49 -7.83 -2.99
N ARG A 49 -1.59 -8.42 -2.21
CA ARG A 49 -1.71 -8.56 -0.77
C ARG A 49 -1.89 -7.21 -0.05
N TYR A 50 -1.08 -6.20 -0.35
CA TYR A 50 -1.27 -4.86 0.24
C TYR A 50 -2.59 -4.22 -0.19
N LEU A 51 -2.95 -4.35 -1.47
CA LEU A 51 -4.19 -3.78 -2.02
C LEU A 51 -5.43 -4.39 -1.36
N VAL A 52 -5.45 -5.71 -1.18
CA VAL A 52 -6.53 -6.44 -0.50
C VAL A 52 -6.70 -5.93 0.93
N VAL A 53 -5.62 -5.76 1.70
CA VAL A 53 -5.76 -5.26 3.08
C VAL A 53 -6.23 -3.81 3.09
N ALA A 54 -5.72 -2.96 2.21
CA ALA A 54 -6.15 -1.56 2.10
C ALA A 54 -7.64 -1.43 1.77
N GLU A 55 -8.14 -2.23 0.82
CA GLU A 55 -9.55 -2.27 0.44
C GLU A 55 -10.44 -2.75 1.59
N ASN A 56 -10.03 -3.76 2.36
CA ASN A 56 -10.78 -4.21 3.53
C ASN A 56 -10.75 -3.19 4.69
N ALA A 57 -9.68 -2.40 4.78
CA ALA A 57 -9.59 -1.28 5.72
C ALA A 57 -10.35 -0.03 5.26
N ASN A 58 -10.94 -0.05 4.06
CA ASN A 58 -11.52 1.13 3.38
C ASN A 58 -10.56 2.32 3.30
N LEU A 59 -9.27 2.03 3.12
CA LEU A 59 -8.23 3.05 2.97
C LEU A 59 -7.83 3.17 1.49
N PRO A 60 -7.96 4.36 0.88
CA PRO A 60 -7.46 4.60 -0.47
C PRO A 60 -5.97 4.25 -0.59
N ILE A 61 -5.60 3.55 -1.65
CA ILE A 61 -4.21 3.12 -1.88
C ILE A 61 -3.76 3.44 -3.32
N ASN A 62 -2.56 4.02 -3.42
CA ASN A 62 -1.87 4.30 -4.68
C ASN A 62 -0.60 3.45 -4.76
N ILE A 63 -0.15 3.16 -5.99
CA ILE A 63 1.07 2.40 -6.24
C ILE A 63 2.16 3.35 -6.75
N VAL A 64 3.35 3.23 -6.18
CA VAL A 64 4.56 3.92 -6.63
C VAL A 64 5.56 2.88 -7.12
N VAL A 65 5.95 2.96 -8.38
CA VAL A 65 7.05 2.21 -8.96
C VAL A 65 8.29 3.09 -8.96
N ASN A 66 9.15 2.89 -7.96
CA ASN A 66 10.38 3.64 -7.75
C ASN A 66 11.55 3.01 -8.52
N LYS A 67 12.67 3.74 -8.56
CA LYS A 67 13.94 3.34 -9.17
C LYS A 67 13.85 3.08 -10.68
N ILE A 68 13.01 3.83 -11.37
CA ILE A 68 12.77 3.63 -12.81
C ILE A 68 14.02 3.89 -13.67
N GLU A 69 15.00 4.62 -13.15
CA GLU A 69 16.32 4.81 -13.76
C GLU A 69 17.08 3.50 -13.98
N LEU A 70 16.75 2.44 -13.23
CA LEU A 70 17.38 1.13 -13.36
C LEU A 70 16.81 0.30 -14.53
N SER A 71 15.73 0.75 -15.17
CA SER A 71 15.12 0.03 -16.28
C SER A 71 15.28 0.77 -17.61
N GLN A 72 15.67 0.02 -18.63
CA GLN A 72 15.65 0.49 -20.02
C GLN A 72 14.34 0.11 -20.75
N LYS A 73 13.43 -0.59 -20.08
CA LYS A 73 12.20 -1.16 -20.66
C LYS A 73 10.96 -0.58 -19.98
N MET A 74 10.79 0.73 -20.02
CA MET A 74 9.66 1.40 -19.38
C MET A 74 8.30 0.95 -19.93
N ASP A 75 8.21 0.60 -21.21
CA ASP A 75 6.95 0.11 -21.80
C ASP A 75 6.53 -1.24 -21.21
N GLN A 76 7.49 -2.12 -20.90
CA GLN A 76 7.20 -3.38 -20.21
C GLN A 76 6.70 -3.14 -18.79
N ILE A 77 7.32 -2.22 -18.06
CA ILE A 77 6.89 -1.89 -16.69
C ILE A 77 5.49 -1.27 -16.72
N LYS A 78 5.20 -0.38 -17.67
CA LYS A 78 3.86 0.17 -17.84
C LYS A 78 2.84 -0.92 -18.16
N TYR A 79 3.18 -1.83 -19.06
CA TYR A 79 2.35 -2.98 -19.37
C TYR A 79 2.07 -3.86 -18.14
N ASP A 80 3.11 -4.19 -17.36
CA ASP A 80 3.01 -4.98 -16.13
C ASP A 80 2.05 -4.37 -15.10
N PHE A 81 2.07 -3.04 -14.96
CA PHE A 81 1.23 -2.34 -14.01
C PHE A 81 -0.14 -1.91 -14.57
N SER A 82 -0.37 -2.03 -15.88
CA SER A 82 -1.64 -1.66 -16.52
C SER A 82 -2.84 -2.43 -16.00
N MET A 83 -2.63 -3.63 -15.44
CA MET A 83 -3.68 -4.41 -14.78
C MET A 83 -4.20 -3.73 -13.50
N TYR A 84 -3.35 -2.98 -12.80
CA TYR A 84 -3.76 -2.21 -11.62
C TYR A 84 -4.51 -0.95 -12.03
N GLU A 85 -4.05 -0.28 -13.09
CA GLU A 85 -4.76 0.88 -13.66
C GLU A 85 -6.14 0.49 -14.16
N SER A 86 -6.26 -0.65 -14.85
CA SER A 86 -7.53 -1.20 -15.32
C SER A 86 -8.48 -1.59 -14.18
N ALA A 87 -7.92 -2.04 -13.04
CA ALA A 87 -8.68 -2.26 -11.81
C ALA A 87 -9.05 -0.96 -11.08
N GLY A 88 -8.56 0.21 -11.55
CA GLY A 88 -8.88 1.52 -11.01
C GLY A 88 -7.94 2.04 -9.92
N TYR A 89 -6.72 1.50 -9.81
CA TYR A 89 -5.66 2.05 -8.95
C TYR A 89 -4.85 3.10 -9.69
N SER A 90 -4.35 4.11 -8.97
CA SER A 90 -3.38 5.06 -9.53
C SER A 90 -1.96 4.50 -9.41
N VAL A 91 -1.22 4.52 -10.53
CA VAL A 91 0.17 4.06 -10.58
C VAL A 91 1.07 5.24 -10.94
N HIS A 92 2.11 5.44 -10.15
CA HIS A 92 3.06 6.54 -10.30
C HIS A 92 4.47 5.98 -10.49
N TYR A 93 5.12 6.37 -11.58
CA TYR A 93 6.49 5.97 -11.90
C TYR A 93 7.44 7.07 -11.45
N LEU A 94 8.40 6.80 -10.58
CA LEU A 94 9.31 7.82 -10.08
C LEU A 94 10.74 7.33 -9.91
N SER A 95 11.67 8.28 -9.84
CA SER A 95 13.05 8.05 -9.44
C SER A 95 13.45 9.11 -8.43
N VAL A 96 13.78 8.68 -7.21
CA VAL A 96 14.36 9.59 -6.21
C VAL A 96 15.78 9.98 -6.62
N GLU A 97 16.56 9.04 -7.16
CA GLU A 97 17.96 9.28 -7.54
C GLU A 97 18.07 10.25 -8.73
N ALA A 98 17.26 10.03 -9.77
CA ALA A 98 17.21 10.88 -10.95
C ALA A 98 16.19 12.04 -10.83
N GLN A 99 15.60 12.24 -9.64
CA GLN A 99 14.60 13.28 -9.36
C GLN A 99 13.43 13.31 -10.36
N THR A 100 13.06 12.14 -10.89
CA THR A 100 12.00 12.01 -11.88
C THR A 100 10.65 11.87 -11.19
N ASN A 101 9.70 12.73 -11.57
CA ASN A 101 8.30 12.76 -11.10
C ASN A 101 8.11 13.03 -9.59
N ILE A 102 9.13 13.56 -8.90
CA ILE A 102 9.08 13.87 -7.46
C ILE A 102 8.18 15.07 -7.18
N ALA A 103 8.18 16.08 -8.06
CA ALA A 103 7.37 17.28 -7.88
C ALA A 103 5.86 16.96 -7.97
N GLU A 104 5.48 16.11 -8.93
CA GLU A 104 4.13 15.60 -9.10
C GLU A 104 3.68 14.81 -7.87
N LEU A 105 4.54 13.95 -7.32
CA LEU A 105 4.24 13.27 -6.07
C LEU A 105 4.04 14.27 -4.93
N LYS A 106 4.94 15.25 -4.73
CA LYS A 106 4.81 16.28 -3.68
C LYS A 106 3.45 16.98 -3.75
N ALA A 107 3.00 17.35 -4.95
CA ALA A 107 1.69 17.98 -5.14
C ALA A 107 0.51 17.08 -4.72
N LEU A 108 0.60 15.76 -4.97
CA LEU A 108 -0.43 14.79 -4.57
C LEU A 108 -0.49 14.56 -3.06
N LEU A 109 0.60 14.85 -2.35
CA LEU A 109 0.69 14.66 -0.91
C LEU A 109 0.15 15.85 -0.09
N ASN A 110 -0.10 17.00 -0.72
CA ASN A 110 -0.54 18.19 -0.02
C ASN A 110 -1.88 18.00 0.71
N ASP A 111 -2.00 18.63 1.88
CA ASP A 111 -3.22 18.74 2.71
C ASP A 111 -3.87 17.41 3.09
N LYS A 112 -3.09 16.32 3.11
CA LYS A 112 -3.54 14.97 3.42
C LYS A 112 -2.57 14.25 4.34
N THR A 113 -3.07 13.25 5.05
CA THR A 113 -2.28 12.35 5.90
C THR A 113 -1.96 11.05 5.18
N HIS A 114 -0.67 10.73 5.06
CA HIS A 114 -0.16 9.63 4.25
C HIS A 114 0.57 8.58 5.07
N ILE A 115 0.59 7.36 4.54
CA ILE A 115 1.47 6.28 5.00
C ILE A 115 2.16 5.63 3.81
N PHE A 116 3.47 5.44 3.91
CA PHE A 116 4.26 4.73 2.90
C PHE A 116 4.48 3.26 3.26
N LEU A 117 4.12 2.36 2.34
CA LEU A 117 4.16 0.91 2.47
C LEU A 117 5.15 0.30 1.49
N GLY A 118 5.59 -0.93 1.75
CA GLY A 118 6.41 -1.71 0.82
C GLY A 118 7.60 -2.39 1.48
N GLN A 119 8.29 -3.26 0.74
CA GLN A 119 9.42 -4.04 1.24
C GLN A 119 10.64 -3.17 1.61
N SER A 120 11.57 -3.76 2.35
CA SER A 120 12.90 -3.16 2.54
C SER A 120 13.63 -3.00 1.19
N GLY A 121 14.41 -1.94 1.04
CA GLY A 121 15.23 -1.72 -0.17
C GLY A 121 14.51 -1.05 -1.36
N VAL A 122 13.18 -0.94 -1.36
CA VAL A 122 12.40 -0.29 -2.44
C VAL A 122 12.57 1.24 -2.52
N GLY A 123 13.28 1.85 -1.58
CA GLY A 123 13.61 3.29 -1.59
C GLY A 123 12.67 4.21 -0.80
N LYS A 124 11.81 3.67 0.07
CA LYS A 124 10.96 4.48 0.98
C LYS A 124 11.76 5.50 1.80
N SER A 125 12.88 5.10 2.41
CA SER A 125 13.72 6.00 3.22
C SER A 125 14.23 7.18 2.42
N SER A 126 14.72 6.90 1.21
CA SER A 126 15.22 7.93 0.30
C SER A 126 14.09 8.87 -0.10
N LEU A 127 12.91 8.33 -0.38
CA LEU A 127 11.73 9.13 -0.69
C LEU A 127 11.31 10.01 0.50
N ILE A 128 11.31 9.48 1.72
CA ILE A 128 10.97 10.25 2.93
C ILE A 128 11.98 11.39 3.14
N ASN A 129 13.28 11.14 2.98
CA ASN A 129 14.29 12.19 3.11
C ASN A 129 14.18 13.25 2.00
N GLU A 130 13.77 12.86 0.80
CA GLU A 130 13.50 13.80 -0.29
C GLU A 130 12.27 14.67 -0.02
N LEU A 131 11.25 14.10 0.63
CA LEU A 131 10.05 14.83 1.01
C LEU A 131 10.29 15.70 2.25
N ILE A 132 11.08 15.24 3.20
CA ILE A 132 11.33 15.87 4.50
C ILE A 132 12.86 15.91 4.75
N PRO A 133 13.57 16.89 4.17
CA PRO A 133 15.03 16.96 4.22
C PRO A 133 15.62 16.97 5.64
N ASP A 134 14.93 17.62 6.58
CA ASP A 134 15.41 17.79 7.96
C ASP A 134 15.38 16.48 8.77
N LEU A 135 14.69 15.45 8.29
CA LEU A 135 14.54 14.19 9.00
C LEU A 135 15.85 13.39 9.08
N ASN A 136 16.78 13.63 8.13
CA ASN A 136 18.12 13.03 8.05
C ASN A 136 18.16 11.53 8.42
N LEU A 137 17.12 10.77 8.03
CA LEU A 137 17.06 9.36 8.36
C LEU A 137 18.20 8.67 7.61
N ARG A 138 19.08 7.94 8.30
CA ARG A 138 20.05 7.13 7.56
C ARG A 138 19.27 6.15 6.68
N VAL A 139 19.61 6.05 5.39
CA VAL A 139 18.96 5.11 4.45
C VAL A 139 18.90 3.69 5.05
N ASN A 140 19.93 3.34 5.83
CA ASN A 140 20.06 2.10 6.58
C ASN A 140 19.27 2.04 7.90
N GLU A 141 18.91 3.13 8.57
CA GLU A 141 18.20 3.07 9.87
C GLU A 141 16.74 2.64 9.74
N ILE A 142 16.11 2.89 8.60
CA ILE A 142 14.77 2.37 8.29
C ILE A 142 14.84 0.87 7.95
N SER A 143 15.91 0.41 7.28
CA SER A 143 16.08 -0.99 6.86
C SER A 143 16.72 -1.90 7.92
N THR A 144 17.58 -1.38 8.81
CA THR A 144 18.38 -2.15 9.79
C THR A 144 17.79 -2.19 11.20
N LYS A 145 16.80 -1.34 11.54
CA LYS A 145 16.00 -1.52 12.77
C LYS A 145 15.25 -2.87 12.82
N SER A 146 15.27 -3.64 11.73
CA SER A 146 14.76 -5.01 11.62
C SER A 146 15.72 -6.10 12.13
N LYS A 147 17.03 -5.83 12.31
CA LYS A 147 18.02 -6.91 12.60
C LYS A 147 18.79 -6.80 13.91
N LEU A 148 18.74 -5.68 14.62
CA LEU A 148 19.43 -5.53 15.91
C LEU A 148 18.41 -5.15 16.99
N GLY A 149 17.87 -6.17 17.64
CA GLY A 149 17.11 -5.97 18.87
C GLY A 149 18.00 -5.32 19.93
N LYS A 150 17.72 -4.06 20.29
CA LYS A 150 17.76 -3.58 21.69
C LYS A 150 17.27 -2.15 21.92
N HIS A 151 16.97 -1.35 20.90
CA HIS A 151 16.25 -0.08 21.05
C HIS A 151 15.31 0.14 19.86
N THR A 152 14.17 -0.55 19.90
CA THR A 152 13.08 -0.43 18.93
C THR A 152 12.45 0.96 19.07
N THR A 153 12.40 1.78 18.03
CA THR A 153 11.48 2.94 18.02
C THR A 153 10.06 2.36 18.06
N THR A 154 9.43 2.32 19.22
CA THR A 154 8.09 1.76 19.42
C THR A 154 6.96 2.69 19.02
N ASN A 155 7.29 3.94 18.68
CA ASN A 155 6.30 5.01 18.54
C ASN A 155 6.03 5.26 17.06
N THR A 156 4.74 5.26 16.72
CA THR A 156 4.25 5.89 15.49
C THR A 156 4.49 7.39 15.60
N THR A 157 5.10 7.99 14.58
CA THR A 157 5.39 9.43 14.53
C THR A 157 4.69 10.03 13.32
N LEU A 158 4.12 11.22 13.49
CA LEU A 158 3.63 12.05 12.41
C LEU A 158 4.69 13.12 12.10
N TYR A 159 5.02 13.26 10.82
CA TYR A 159 5.92 14.28 10.32
C TYR A 159 5.19 15.21 9.36
N HIS A 160 5.44 16.51 9.45
CA HIS A 160 4.91 17.47 8.50
C HIS A 160 5.80 17.51 7.26
N ILE A 161 5.19 17.41 6.08
CA ILE A 161 5.89 17.55 4.81
C ILE A 161 6.01 19.06 4.53
N PRO A 162 7.22 19.61 4.31
CA PRO A 162 7.40 21.04 4.04
C PRO A 162 6.60 21.60 2.87
N SER A 163 6.29 20.78 1.86
CA SER A 163 5.44 21.19 0.73
C SER A 163 3.95 21.20 1.04
N GLY A 164 3.53 20.60 2.16
CA GLY A 164 2.13 20.42 2.57
C GLY A 164 1.79 18.95 2.84
N GLY A 165 0.89 18.72 3.80
CA GLY A 165 0.45 17.39 4.21
C GLY A 165 1.33 16.73 5.29
N ASP A 166 0.92 15.54 5.70
CA ASP A 166 1.49 14.81 6.83
C ASP A 166 1.89 13.39 6.42
N LEU A 167 3.00 12.90 6.97
CA LEU A 167 3.46 11.54 6.81
C LEU A 167 3.50 10.83 8.17
N ILE A 168 2.74 9.75 8.28
CA ILE A 168 2.81 8.85 9.41
C ILE A 168 3.83 7.75 9.12
N ASP A 169 4.82 7.64 10.01
CA ASP A 169 5.79 6.55 10.01
C ASP A 169 5.63 5.65 11.22
N SER A 170 5.50 4.35 10.99
CA SER A 170 5.41 3.36 12.07
C SER A 170 6.06 2.05 11.65
N PRO A 171 6.96 1.47 12.47
CA PRO A 171 7.56 0.17 12.19
C PRO A 171 6.53 -0.96 12.01
N GLY A 172 5.40 -0.89 12.72
CA GLY A 172 4.34 -1.92 12.66
C GLY A 172 3.48 -1.88 11.41
N ILE A 173 3.51 -0.77 10.66
CA ILE A 173 2.75 -0.56 9.43
C ILE A 173 3.53 -1.04 8.20
N ARG A 174 4.85 -1.21 8.31
CA ARG A 174 5.73 -1.56 7.18
C ARG A 174 5.68 -3.04 6.78
N GLU A 175 5.02 -3.88 7.58
CA GLU A 175 4.85 -5.32 7.37
C GLU A 175 3.36 -5.68 7.51
N PHE A 176 2.51 -5.22 6.59
CA PHE A 176 1.10 -5.65 6.54
C PHE A 176 1.04 -7.18 6.47
N GLN A 177 0.63 -7.82 7.57
CA GLN A 177 0.46 -9.27 7.64
C GLN A 177 -0.98 -9.62 7.23
N LEU A 178 -1.11 -10.56 6.29
CA LEU A 178 -2.38 -11.12 5.84
C LEU A 178 -2.95 -12.16 6.80
N ASP A 179 -2.21 -12.52 7.85
CA ASP A 179 -2.44 -13.74 8.63
C ASP A 179 -3.82 -13.79 9.32
N ASP A 180 -4.61 -12.70 9.21
CA ASP A 180 -5.95 -12.55 9.77
C ASP A 180 -7.09 -12.45 8.71
N LEU A 181 -6.84 -12.51 7.39
CA LEU A 181 -7.91 -12.39 6.37
C LEU A 181 -8.51 -13.75 5.97
N THR A 182 -9.83 -13.81 5.93
CA THR A 182 -10.61 -14.93 5.38
C THR A 182 -10.67 -14.91 3.85
N ASP A 183 -10.95 -16.04 3.20
CA ASP A 183 -11.12 -16.13 1.73
C ASP A 183 -12.15 -15.13 1.19
N LYS A 184 -13.19 -14.81 1.98
CA LYS A 184 -14.20 -13.82 1.63
C LYS A 184 -13.65 -12.41 1.66
N GLU A 185 -12.84 -12.06 2.66
CA GLU A 185 -12.18 -10.77 2.75
C GLU A 185 -11.13 -10.60 1.65
N ILE A 186 -10.41 -11.68 1.31
CA ILE A 186 -9.51 -11.70 0.15
C ILE A 186 -10.31 -11.43 -1.12
N LEU A 187 -11.41 -12.16 -1.36
CA LEU A 187 -12.28 -11.95 -2.53
C LEU A 187 -12.80 -10.51 -2.62
N SER A 188 -13.29 -9.93 -1.51
CA SER A 188 -13.78 -8.55 -1.50
C SER A 188 -12.68 -7.49 -1.60
N GLY A 189 -11.44 -7.85 -1.30
CA GLY A 189 -10.28 -6.97 -1.44
C GLY A 189 -9.82 -6.78 -2.89
N PHE A 190 -10.18 -7.68 -3.81
CA PHE A 190 -10.06 -7.42 -5.24
C PHE A 190 -11.23 -6.55 -5.69
N ARG A 191 -11.00 -5.24 -5.76
CA ARG A 191 -12.08 -4.26 -6.03
C ARG A 191 -12.79 -4.49 -7.36
N GLU A 192 -12.06 -4.96 -8.36
CA GLU A 192 -12.59 -5.29 -9.69
C GLU A 192 -13.48 -6.55 -9.68
N PHE A 193 -13.45 -7.35 -8.60
CA PHE A 193 -14.35 -8.50 -8.44
C PHE A 193 -15.70 -8.09 -7.89
N LYS A 194 -15.78 -6.98 -7.13
CA LYS A 194 -16.98 -6.51 -6.42
C LYS A 194 -18.24 -6.51 -7.29
N PRO A 195 -18.22 -6.06 -8.56
CA PRO A 195 -19.40 -6.10 -9.42
C PRO A 195 -19.95 -7.52 -9.64
N PHE A 196 -19.11 -8.54 -9.68
CA PHE A 196 -19.47 -9.91 -10.05
C PHE A 196 -19.78 -10.83 -8.84
N ILE A 197 -19.46 -10.38 -7.63
CA ILE A 197 -19.76 -11.13 -6.39
C ILE A 197 -21.27 -11.35 -6.28
N GLY A 198 -21.68 -12.59 -6.01
CA GLY A 198 -23.09 -12.97 -5.90
C GLY A 198 -23.81 -13.21 -7.24
N GLN A 199 -23.14 -12.99 -8.38
CA GLN A 199 -23.69 -13.27 -9.71
C GLN A 199 -23.43 -14.72 -10.20
N CYS A 200 -22.66 -15.50 -9.44
CA CYS A 200 -22.43 -16.91 -9.75
C CYS A 200 -23.72 -17.74 -9.63
N LYS A 201 -23.81 -18.81 -10.42
CA LYS A 201 -24.92 -19.79 -10.30
C LYS A 201 -25.04 -20.39 -8.90
N PHE A 202 -23.92 -20.63 -8.22
CA PHE A 202 -23.85 -21.19 -6.88
C PHE A 202 -23.53 -20.11 -5.84
N ARG A 203 -24.25 -20.11 -4.72
CA ARG A 203 -24.08 -19.14 -3.63
C ARG A 203 -22.76 -19.28 -2.87
N ASN A 204 -22.18 -20.49 -2.85
CA ASN A 204 -20.94 -20.83 -2.19
C ASN A 204 -19.81 -21.09 -3.19
N CYS A 205 -19.84 -20.41 -4.34
CA CYS A 205 -18.78 -20.48 -5.34
C CYS A 205 -17.45 -20.01 -4.72
N ALA A 206 -16.44 -20.87 -4.72
CA ALA A 206 -15.06 -20.52 -4.37
C ALA A 206 -14.31 -19.88 -5.55
N HIS A 207 -14.94 -19.83 -6.73
CA HIS A 207 -14.41 -19.24 -7.95
C HIS A 207 -13.17 -19.97 -8.49
N ILE A 208 -13.07 -21.28 -8.28
CA ILE A 208 -11.92 -22.10 -8.69
C ILE A 208 -12.36 -23.02 -9.85
N ASN A 209 -13.21 -24.00 -9.54
CA ASN A 209 -13.59 -25.08 -10.46
C ASN A 209 -15.09 -25.07 -10.81
N GLU A 210 -15.87 -24.16 -10.23
CA GLU A 210 -17.31 -24.13 -10.38
C GLU A 210 -17.74 -23.76 -11.81
N PRO A 211 -18.75 -24.44 -12.37
CA PRO A 211 -19.30 -24.08 -13.67
C PRO A 211 -20.19 -22.83 -13.57
N ASN A 212 -20.19 -21.99 -14.61
CA ASN A 212 -20.92 -20.71 -14.65
C ASN A 212 -20.56 -19.76 -13.49
N CYS A 213 -19.26 -19.64 -13.22
CA CYS A 213 -18.71 -18.66 -12.29
C CYS A 213 -18.61 -17.29 -12.98
N ALA A 214 -19.28 -16.27 -12.43
CA ALA A 214 -19.28 -14.91 -13.00
C ALA A 214 -17.86 -14.30 -13.03
N ILE A 215 -17.04 -14.55 -11.99
CA ILE A 215 -15.64 -14.11 -11.96
C ILE A 215 -14.84 -14.73 -13.11
N LYS A 216 -14.99 -16.04 -13.36
CA LYS A 216 -14.28 -16.71 -14.46
C LYS A 216 -14.74 -16.21 -15.82
N GLN A 217 -16.04 -15.94 -15.98
CA GLN A 217 -16.58 -15.32 -17.19
C GLN A 217 -16.01 -13.92 -17.42
N ALA A 218 -15.89 -13.12 -16.37
CA ALA A 218 -15.27 -11.79 -16.43
C ALA A 218 -13.75 -11.86 -16.75
N VAL A 219 -13.06 -12.93 -16.34
CA VAL A 219 -11.68 -13.21 -16.78
C VAL A 219 -11.65 -13.56 -18.27
N GLU A 220 -12.57 -14.42 -18.73
CA GLU A 220 -12.67 -14.82 -20.14
C GLU A 220 -13.04 -13.64 -21.06
N SER A 221 -13.85 -12.68 -20.59
CA SER A 221 -14.21 -11.46 -21.34
C SER A 221 -13.16 -10.36 -21.29
N GLY A 222 -12.15 -10.48 -20.42
CA GLY A 222 -11.09 -9.49 -20.23
C GLY A 222 -11.47 -8.33 -19.28
N GLU A 223 -12.63 -8.39 -18.63
CA GLU A 223 -13.03 -7.42 -17.60
C GLU A 223 -12.20 -7.57 -16.31
N ILE A 224 -11.74 -8.79 -16.02
CA ILE A 224 -10.76 -9.09 -14.97
C ILE A 224 -9.47 -9.58 -15.63
N HIS A 225 -8.35 -8.95 -15.30
CA HIS A 225 -7.06 -9.38 -15.84
C HIS A 225 -6.67 -10.78 -15.31
N THR A 226 -6.21 -11.67 -16.19
CA THR A 226 -5.87 -13.06 -15.85
C THR A 226 -4.85 -13.17 -14.72
N GLN A 227 -3.84 -12.30 -14.69
CA GLN A 227 -2.83 -12.30 -13.63
C GLN A 227 -3.44 -11.95 -12.25
N ARG A 228 -4.43 -11.05 -12.21
CA ARG A 228 -5.12 -10.65 -10.97
C ARG A 228 -5.95 -11.82 -10.42
N TYR A 229 -6.64 -12.55 -11.29
CA TYR A 229 -7.32 -13.78 -10.92
C TYR A 229 -6.35 -14.87 -10.45
N GLN A 230 -5.21 -15.06 -11.12
CA GLN A 230 -4.22 -16.04 -10.68
C GLN A 230 -3.64 -15.70 -9.30
N ASN A 231 -3.36 -14.42 -9.04
CA ASN A 231 -2.89 -13.97 -7.73
C ASN A 231 -3.96 -14.15 -6.65
N TYR A 232 -5.24 -13.91 -6.97
CA TYR A 232 -6.35 -14.25 -6.07
C TYR A 232 -6.31 -15.74 -5.69
N LEU A 233 -6.21 -16.65 -6.66
CA LEU A 233 -6.11 -18.08 -6.39
C LEU A 233 -4.91 -18.43 -5.50
N ASN A 234 -3.75 -17.81 -5.74
CA ASN A 234 -2.56 -18.03 -4.92
C ASN A 234 -2.74 -17.56 -3.47
N LEU A 235 -3.53 -16.50 -3.23
CA LEU A 235 -3.76 -15.95 -1.89
C LEU A 235 -4.75 -16.78 -1.06
N ILE A 236 -5.65 -17.53 -1.70
CA ILE A 236 -6.64 -18.40 -1.03
C ILE A 236 -6.21 -19.88 -0.98
N SER A 237 -5.02 -20.21 -1.51
CA SER A 237 -4.44 -21.57 -1.53
C SER A 237 -3.57 -21.80 -0.30
#